data_AF-A0A834EQ63-F1
#
_entry.id   AF-A0A834EQ63-F1
#
_cell.length_a   1.000
_cell.length_b   1.000
_cell.length_c   1.000
_cell.angle_alpha   90.00
_cell.angle_beta   90.00
_cell.angle_gamma   90.00
#
_symmetry.space_group_name_H-M   'P 1'
#
loop_
_entity.id
_entity.type
_entity.pdbx_description
1 polymer ?
#
loop_
_entity_poly.entity_id
_entity_poly.type
_entity_poly.pdbx_seq_one_letter_code
_entity_poly.pdbx_strand_id
1 'polypeptide(L)'
;MEDGFHGRVLNNLAKSAPEDYLKENRIVECAADTSCLLDGHPRDQATMKYTEGVLIFAAGNSSLAKTKLQDGLDIRRSLFGEKNMLVGEIMEFLADLLFFPLRNTER
;
A
#
# COMPACT_ATOMS: atom_id res chain seq x y z
N MET A 1 -12.55 -9.52 18.60
CA MET A 1 -11.46 -10.15 17.84
C MET A 1 -11.96 -10.41 16.42
N GLU A 2 -12.32 -9.35 15.68
CA GLU A 2 -12.93 -9.47 14.34
C GLU A 2 -12.34 -8.47 13.31
N ASP A 3 -11.58 -7.46 13.74
CA ASP A 3 -11.23 -6.33 12.86
C ASP A 3 -10.00 -6.57 11.96
N GLY A 4 -9.13 -7.53 12.29
CA GLY A 4 -7.91 -7.82 11.51
C GLY A 4 -8.11 -8.66 10.24
N PHE A 5 -9.35 -9.05 9.92
CA PHE A 5 -9.68 -9.81 8.70
C PHE A 5 -9.91 -8.91 7.50
N HIS A 6 -10.54 -7.75 7.70
CA HIS A 6 -10.95 -6.87 6.61
C HIS A 6 -9.74 -6.29 5.83
N GLY A 7 -8.70 -5.83 6.52
CA GLY A 7 -7.48 -5.32 5.87
C GLY A 7 -6.71 -6.38 5.08
N ARG A 8 -6.70 -7.64 5.55
CA ARG A 8 -6.05 -8.76 4.83
C ARG A 8 -6.85 -9.20 3.61
N VAL A 9 -8.18 -9.25 3.71
CA VAL A 9 -9.07 -9.56 2.59
C VAL A 9 -8.92 -8.53 1.48
N LEU A 10 -8.90 -7.23 1.82
CA LEU A 10 -8.71 -6.16 0.86
C LEU A 10 -7.33 -6.21 0.18
N ASN A 11 -6.26 -6.46 0.94
CA ASN A 11 -4.90 -6.63 0.39
C ASN A 11 -4.85 -7.80 -0.62
N ASN A 12 -5.46 -8.92 -0.28
CA ASN A 12 -5.50 -10.07 -1.19
C ASN A 12 -6.36 -9.78 -2.43
N LEU A 13 -7.45 -9.03 -2.30
CA LEU A 13 -8.28 -8.62 -3.43
C LEU A 13 -7.51 -7.67 -4.36
N ALA A 14 -6.82 -6.68 -3.80
CA ALA A 14 -5.98 -5.74 -4.53
C ALA A 14 -4.85 -6.42 -5.30
N LYS A 15 -4.24 -7.47 -4.72
CA LYS A 15 -3.19 -8.26 -5.37
C LYS A 15 -3.69 -9.18 -6.49
N SER A 16 -4.95 -9.59 -6.46
CA SER A 16 -5.49 -10.61 -7.37
C SER A 16 -6.42 -10.07 -8.45
N ALA A 17 -6.94 -8.85 -8.29
CA ALA A 17 -7.88 -8.27 -9.23
C ALA A 17 -7.18 -7.55 -10.41
N PRO A 18 -7.71 -7.69 -11.64
CA PRO A 18 -7.23 -6.93 -12.79
C PRO A 18 -7.50 -5.43 -12.64
N GLU A 19 -6.61 -4.60 -13.18
CA GLU A 19 -6.52 -3.17 -12.90
C GLU A 19 -7.77 -2.35 -13.27
N ASP A 20 -8.45 -2.74 -14.36
CA ASP A 20 -9.71 -2.11 -14.79
C ASP A 20 -10.85 -2.35 -13.77
N TYR A 21 -10.82 -3.50 -13.08
CA TYR A 21 -11.81 -3.89 -12.08
C TYR A 21 -11.67 -3.09 -10.77
N LEU A 22 -10.45 -2.67 -10.46
CA LEU A 22 -10.11 -1.87 -9.29
C LEU A 22 -10.60 -0.41 -9.42
N LYS A 23 -10.58 0.13 -10.64
CA LYS A 23 -11.07 1.48 -10.95
C LYS A 23 -12.60 1.58 -10.93
N GLU A 24 -13.30 0.59 -11.48
CA GLU A 24 -14.77 0.63 -11.58
C GLU A 24 -15.50 0.41 -10.24
N ASN A 25 -14.91 -0.32 -9.28
CA ASN A 25 -15.60 -0.76 -8.06
C ASN A 25 -15.39 0.12 -6.81
N ARG A 26 -14.86 1.35 -6.93
CA ARG A 26 -14.59 2.26 -5.79
C ARG A 26 -13.73 1.64 -4.66
N ILE A 27 -12.99 0.56 -4.95
CA ILE A 27 -12.15 -0.16 -3.98
C ILE A 27 -11.10 0.77 -3.35
N VAL A 28 -10.66 1.78 -4.11
CA VAL A 28 -9.74 2.83 -3.66
C VAL A 28 -10.37 3.73 -2.58
N GLU A 29 -11.65 4.09 -2.70
CA GLU A 29 -12.36 4.87 -1.68
C GLU A 29 -12.63 4.02 -0.42
N CYS A 30 -12.96 2.74 -0.59
CA CYS A 30 -13.11 1.81 0.54
C CYS A 30 -11.79 1.59 1.30
N ALA A 31 -10.64 1.61 0.63
CA ALA A 31 -9.33 1.55 1.29
C ALA A 31 -9.10 2.78 2.19
N ALA A 32 -9.47 3.97 1.71
CA ALA A 32 -9.38 5.21 2.47
C ALA A 32 -10.33 5.22 3.69
N ASP A 33 -11.57 4.76 3.53
CA ASP A 33 -12.53 4.64 4.63
C ASP A 33 -12.09 3.60 5.67
N THR A 34 -11.48 2.49 5.23
CA THR A 34 -10.93 1.46 6.13
C THR A 34 -9.69 1.97 6.87
N SER A 35 -8.90 2.86 6.27
CA SER A 35 -7.78 3.52 6.97
C SER A 35 -8.25 4.35 8.17
N CYS A 36 -9.49 4.87 8.15
CA CYS A 36 -10.08 5.63 9.24
C CYS A 36 -10.52 4.73 10.43
N LEU A 37 -10.78 3.45 10.18
CA LEU A 37 -11.17 2.46 11.20
C LEU A 37 -9.98 1.82 11.93
N LEU A 38 -8.76 1.99 11.43
CA LEU A 38 -7.54 1.35 11.95
C LEU A 38 -6.74 2.23 12.91
N ASP A 39 -7.32 3.31 13.43
CA ASP A 39 -6.59 4.34 14.20
C ASP A 39 -5.93 3.83 15.50
N GLY A 40 -6.23 2.60 15.92
CA GLY A 40 -5.59 1.90 17.06
C GLY A 40 -4.64 0.74 16.71
N HIS A 41 -4.43 0.44 15.42
CA HIS A 41 -3.66 -0.74 14.99
C HIS A 41 -2.55 -0.36 14.01
N PRO A 42 -1.39 0.11 14.50
CA PRO A 42 -0.33 0.64 13.65
C PRO A 42 0.25 -0.39 12.67
N ARG A 43 0.22 -1.69 13.01
CA ARG A 43 0.58 -2.78 12.07
C ARG A 43 -0.37 -2.81 10.86
N ASP A 44 -1.67 -2.69 11.10
CA ASP A 44 -2.69 -2.76 10.06
C ASP A 44 -2.70 -1.47 9.23
N GLN A 45 -2.52 -0.31 9.88
CA GLN A 45 -2.29 0.96 9.18
C GLN A 45 -1.11 0.86 8.21
N ALA A 46 0.04 0.34 8.66
CA ALA A 46 1.20 0.21 7.79
C ALA A 46 0.95 -0.76 6.61
N THR A 47 0.13 -1.79 6.82
CA THR A 47 -0.28 -2.72 5.76
C THR A 47 -1.21 -2.05 4.76
N MET A 48 -2.13 -1.21 5.23
CA MET A 48 -3.01 -0.41 4.37
C MET A 48 -2.21 0.59 3.55
N LYS A 49 -1.31 1.36 4.18
CA LYS A 49 -0.47 2.34 3.49
C LYS A 49 0.43 1.71 2.43
N TYR A 50 0.96 0.52 2.69
CA TYR A 50 1.68 -0.25 1.68
C TYR A 50 0.77 -0.61 0.48
N THR A 51 -0.42 -1.14 0.75
CA THR A 51 -1.39 -1.53 -0.29
C THR A 51 -1.83 -0.31 -1.12
N GLU A 52 -2.15 0.81 -0.47
CA GLU A 52 -2.44 2.07 -1.15
C GLU A 52 -1.28 2.52 -2.04
N GLY A 53 -0.05 2.48 -1.52
CA GLY A 53 1.15 2.85 -2.26
C GLY A 53 1.33 2.06 -3.54
N VAL A 54 1.18 0.73 -3.48
CA VAL A 54 1.26 -0.17 -4.64
C VAL A 54 0.17 0.15 -5.68
N LEU A 55 -1.07 0.32 -5.24
CA LEU A 55 -2.20 0.63 -6.13
C LEU A 55 -2.05 2.00 -6.81
N ILE A 56 -1.61 3.01 -6.05
CA ILE A 56 -1.38 4.36 -6.57
C ILE A 56 -0.23 4.38 -7.59
N PHE A 57 0.80 3.54 -7.38
CA PHE A 57 1.88 3.37 -8.34
C PHE A 57 1.41 2.72 -9.63
N ALA A 58 0.62 1.63 -9.54
CA ALA A 58 0.00 0.99 -10.71
C ALA A 58 -0.86 1.98 -11.51
N ALA A 59 -1.64 2.82 -10.82
CA ALA A 59 -2.40 3.91 -11.42
C ALA A 59 -1.55 5.06 -12.02
N GLY A 60 -0.22 4.96 -11.99
CA GLY A 60 0.72 5.88 -12.63
C GLY A 60 1.18 7.05 -11.75
N ASN A 61 0.69 7.17 -10.52
CA ASN A 61 1.05 8.29 -9.63
C ASN A 61 2.21 7.94 -8.69
N SER A 62 3.43 7.91 -9.25
CA SER A 62 4.64 7.54 -8.52
C SER A 62 4.94 8.45 -7.31
N SER A 63 4.59 9.73 -7.37
CA SER A 63 4.85 10.68 -6.29
C SER A 63 3.99 10.38 -5.05
N LEU A 64 2.67 10.20 -5.24
CA LEU A 64 1.77 9.90 -4.14
C LEU A 64 2.01 8.49 -3.59
N ALA A 65 2.35 7.53 -4.46
CA ALA A 65 2.74 6.18 -4.06
C ALA A 65 3.94 6.20 -3.11
N LYS A 66 4.99 6.94 -3.46
CA LYS A 66 6.17 7.11 -2.62
C LYS A 66 5.82 7.63 -1.23
N THR A 67 4.98 8.66 -1.14
CA THR A 67 4.55 9.22 0.14
C THR A 67 3.85 8.18 1.02
N LYS A 68 2.91 7.42 0.45
CA LYS A 68 2.18 6.37 1.18
C LYS A 68 3.10 5.23 1.63
N LEU A 69 4.03 4.81 0.78
CA LEU A 69 5.02 3.78 1.11
C LEU A 69 5.97 4.26 2.22
N GLN A 70 6.44 5.51 2.15
CA GLN A 70 7.32 6.08 3.16
C GLN A 70 6.64 6.14 4.53
N ASP A 71 5.39 6.58 4.58
CA ASP A 71 4.59 6.57 5.79
C ASP A 71 4.45 5.15 6.39
N GLY A 72 4.18 4.15 5.55
CA GLY A 72 4.09 2.75 5.96
C GLY A 72 5.43 2.21 6.48
N LEU A 73 6.54 2.61 5.84
CA LEU A 73 7.89 2.27 6.25
C LEU A 73 8.21 2.79 7.65
N ASP A 74 7.89 4.06 7.92
CA ASP A 74 8.19 4.70 9.20
C ASP A 74 7.43 4.02 10.35
N ILE A 75 6.17 3.62 10.12
CA ILE A 75 5.40 2.84 11.09
C ILE A 75 6.02 1.44 11.31
N ARG A 76 6.37 0.71 10.24
CA ARG A 76 6.96 -0.64 10.37
C ARG A 76 8.34 -0.59 11.05
N ARG A 77 9.15 0.43 10.77
CA ARG A 77 10.44 0.65 11.44
C ARG A 77 10.25 0.88 12.93
N SER A 78 9.29 1.71 13.31
CA SER A 78 8.96 1.97 14.71
C SER A 78 8.49 0.71 15.45
N LEU A 79 7.68 -0.14 14.80
CA LEU A 79 7.12 -1.34 15.43
C LEU A 79 8.07 -2.53 15.47
N PHE A 80 8.85 -2.77 14.42
CA PHE A 80 9.57 -4.02 14.22
C PHE A 80 11.09 -3.86 14.14
N GLY A 81 11.58 -2.63 13.99
CA GLY A 81 12.99 -2.34 13.74
C GLY A 81 13.44 -2.61 12.30
N GLU A 82 14.62 -2.11 11.96
CA GLU A 82 15.14 -2.06 10.59
C GLU A 82 15.31 -3.43 9.91
N LYS A 83 15.66 -4.45 10.68
CA LYS A 83 15.99 -5.80 10.15
C LYS A 83 14.76 -6.68 9.91
N ASN A 84 13.55 -6.13 10.02
CA ASN A 84 12.33 -6.89 9.82
C ASN A 84 12.04 -7.07 8.32
N MET A 85 11.59 -8.26 7.92
CA MET A 85 11.23 -8.56 6.53
C MET A 85 10.19 -7.60 5.95
N LEU A 86 9.22 -7.14 6.76
CA LEU A 86 8.19 -6.20 6.32
C LEU A 86 8.74 -4.78 6.09
N VAL A 87 9.83 -4.42 6.75
CA VAL A 87 10.57 -3.17 6.48
C VAL A 87 11.33 -3.32 5.16
N GLY A 88 12.00 -4.45 4.96
CA GLY A 88 12.69 -4.79 3.71
C GLY A 88 11.77 -4.76 2.49
N GLU A 89 10.57 -5.32 2.59
CA GLU A 89 9.57 -5.32 1.50
C GLU A 89 9.25 -3.90 1.01
N ILE A 90 9.03 -2.95 1.92
CA ILE A 90 8.73 -1.56 1.53
C ILE A 90 9.98 -0.88 0.94
N MET A 91 11.16 -1.16 1.50
CA MET A 91 12.42 -0.60 0.99
C MET A 91 12.76 -1.10 -0.42
N GLU A 92 12.49 -2.37 -0.71
CA GLU A 92 12.62 -2.96 -2.05
C GLU A 92 11.69 -2.23 -3.03
N PHE A 93 10.40 -2.10 -2.69
CA PHE A 93 9.45 -1.41 -3.56
C PHE A 93 9.81 0.07 -3.78
N LEU A 94 10.27 0.77 -2.72
CA LEU A 94 10.75 2.14 -2.84
C LEU A 94 12.00 2.24 -3.71
N ALA A 95 12.91 1.27 -3.64
CA ALA A 95 14.07 1.21 -4.52
C ALA A 95 13.62 1.03 -5.98
N ASP A 96 12.70 0.11 -6.24
CA ASP A 96 12.14 -0.12 -7.58
C ASP A 96 11.44 1.13 -8.11
N LEU A 97 10.65 1.81 -7.29
CA LEU A 97 9.96 3.05 -7.67
C LEU A 97 10.94 4.18 -8.03
N LEU A 98 12.08 4.26 -7.34
CA LEU A 98 13.10 5.28 -7.61
C LEU A 98 13.97 4.93 -8.83
N PHE A 99 14.22 3.64 -9.09
CA PHE A 99 15.09 3.20 -10.19
C PHE A 99 14.35 2.95 -11.50
N PHE A 100 13.09 2.53 -11.41
CA PHE A 100 12.20 2.22 -12.54
C PHE A 100 10.92 3.07 -12.42
N PRO A 101 11.01 4.41 -12.52
CA PRO A 101 9.82 5.21 -12.67
C PRO A 101 9.04 4.68 -13.86
N LEU A 102 7.74 4.42 -13.69
CA LEU A 102 6.85 3.93 -14.74
C LEU A 102 7.11 4.80 -15.99
N ARG A 103 7.77 4.25 -17.01
CA ARG A 103 7.88 4.94 -18.29
C ARG A 103 6.45 5.04 -18.78
N ASN A 104 5.91 6.25 -18.78
CA ASN A 104 4.70 6.54 -19.52
C ASN A 104 4.91 5.96 -20.90
N THR A 105 4.15 4.92 -21.22
CA THR A 105 4.10 4.40 -22.56
C THR A 105 3.25 5.42 -23.30
N GLU A 106 3.88 6.49 -23.76
CA GLU A 106 3.27 7.39 -24.73
C GLU A 106 2.91 6.54 -25.95
N ARG A 107 1.62 6.44 -26.23
CA ARG A 107 1.09 5.88 -27.46
C ARG A 107 0.01 6.80 -28.00
#